data_AF-U3AGC6-F1
#
_entry.id   AF-U3AGC6-F1
#
_cell.length_a   1.000
_cell.length_b   1.000
_cell.length_c   1.000
_cell.angle_alpha   90.00
_cell.angle_beta   90.00
_cell.angle_gamma   90.00
#
_symmetry.space_group_name_H-M   'P 1'
#
loop_
_entity.id
_entity.type
_entity.pdbx_description
1 polymer ?
#
loop_
_entity_poly.entity_id
_entity_poly.type
_entity_poly.pdbx_seq_one_letter_code
_entity_poly.pdbx_strand_id
1 'polypeptide(L)'
;MSDGEAAVIDPLRAFTEEYVRDARALGADLTYAVDTHVHADHISGIRALAEEVDATAVLPETVDARGVDYNREYETIADGETLHIGDIDVEAIHTPGHTTGMTTYRIGNVLFTGDGLFTESVARPDLEDPEAARDAARTLYESLQALIERFDDDAVIAPAHYSDAATPNDDDTYTADLGTLVDTMDALTMDQETFIDYIVTDMPPRPANHEKIIATNLGQQAPDDETAFELELGPNNCAASEDAMTN
;
A
#
# COMPACT_ATOMS: atom_id res chain seq x y z
N MET A 1 17.76 -2.60 2.16
CA MET A 1 19.02 -1.85 2.33
C MET A 1 20.13 -2.59 1.62
N SER A 2 20.94 -1.91 0.82
CA SER A 2 22.16 -2.46 0.21
C SER A 2 23.18 -1.34 0.05
N ASP A 3 24.47 -1.66 0.16
CA ASP A 3 25.58 -0.73 -0.13
C ASP A 3 25.54 0.63 0.60
N GLY A 4 24.95 0.65 1.79
CA GLY A 4 24.78 1.87 2.58
C GLY A 4 23.55 2.69 2.20
N GLU A 5 22.70 2.19 1.31
CA GLU A 5 21.43 2.81 0.92
C GLU A 5 20.24 2.05 1.50
N ALA A 6 19.20 2.79 1.88
CA ALA A 6 17.96 2.28 2.42
C ALA A 6 16.75 2.93 1.74
N ALA A 7 15.67 2.16 1.61
CA ALA A 7 14.36 2.63 1.21
C ALA A 7 13.35 2.30 2.32
N VAL A 8 12.33 3.13 2.46
CA VAL A 8 11.12 2.84 3.24
C VAL A 8 9.92 2.85 2.29
N ILE A 9 9.05 1.85 2.42
CA ILE A 9 7.80 1.73 1.67
C ILE A 9 6.65 2.11 2.61
N ASP A 10 5.74 2.95 2.15
CA ASP A 10 4.58 3.49 2.88
C ASP A 10 4.96 4.11 4.24
N PRO A 11 5.91 5.08 4.28
CA PRO A 11 6.33 5.69 5.54
C PRO A 11 5.17 6.48 6.18
N LEU A 12 4.98 6.31 7.49
CA LEU A 12 4.07 7.15 8.27
C LEU A 12 4.73 8.48 8.62
N ARG A 13 3.99 9.60 8.46
CA ARG A 13 4.50 10.94 8.83
C ARG A 13 4.96 11.03 10.29
N ALA A 14 4.29 10.34 11.21
CA ALA A 14 4.61 10.39 12.63
C ALA A 14 5.94 9.69 13.00
N PHE A 15 6.50 8.88 12.10
CA PHE A 15 7.62 7.97 12.40
C PHE A 15 8.87 8.26 11.54
N THR A 16 8.93 9.40 10.84
CA THR A 16 10.04 9.76 9.94
C THR A 16 11.40 9.73 10.65
N GLU A 17 11.48 10.32 11.85
CA GLU A 17 12.69 10.31 12.67
C GLU A 17 13.14 8.89 13.05
N GLU A 18 12.20 7.97 13.27
CA GLU A 18 12.49 6.58 13.63
C GLU A 18 13.06 5.81 12.44
N TYR A 19 12.45 5.93 11.25
CA TYR A 19 12.98 5.31 10.04
C TYR A 19 14.42 5.76 9.74
N VAL A 20 14.69 7.07 9.85
CA VAL A 20 16.03 7.64 9.64
C VAL A 20 17.02 7.12 10.67
N ARG A 21 16.63 7.04 11.95
CA ARG A 21 17.48 6.51 13.03
C ARG A 21 17.80 5.05 12.80
N ASP A 22 16.80 4.25 12.42
CA ASP A 22 16.92 2.81 12.29
C ASP A 22 17.78 2.44 11.07
N ALA A 23 17.61 3.13 9.93
CA ALA A 23 18.51 3.01 8.78
C ALA A 23 19.97 3.26 9.18
N ARG A 24 20.23 4.36 9.90
CA ARG A 24 21.59 4.70 10.37
C ARG A 24 22.16 3.69 11.36
N ALA A 25 21.32 3.16 12.26
CA ALA A 25 21.72 2.11 13.20
C ALA A 25 22.13 0.81 12.47
N LEU A 26 21.54 0.56 11.30
CA LEU A 26 21.86 -0.55 10.41
C LEU A 26 22.99 -0.24 9.42
N GLY A 27 23.58 0.95 9.50
CA GLY A 27 24.73 1.35 8.68
C GLY A 27 24.37 1.84 7.27
N ALA A 28 23.14 2.31 7.07
CA ALA A 28 22.66 2.87 5.81
C ALA A 28 22.08 4.27 5.99
N ASP A 29 22.05 5.04 4.91
CA ASP A 29 21.30 6.29 4.81
C ASP A 29 19.99 6.02 4.07
N LEU A 30 18.90 6.65 4.53
CA LEU A 30 17.59 6.55 3.89
C LEU A 30 17.58 7.42 2.64
N THR A 31 17.73 6.81 1.47
CA THR A 31 17.85 7.49 0.17
C THR A 31 16.55 7.49 -0.62
N TYR A 32 15.61 6.60 -0.31
CA TYR A 32 14.31 6.54 -0.96
C TYR A 32 13.16 6.41 0.04
N ALA A 33 12.06 7.09 -0.28
CA ALA A 33 10.77 6.89 0.35
C ALA A 33 9.75 6.63 -0.75
N VAL A 34 9.02 5.52 -0.66
CA VAL A 34 8.20 4.98 -1.73
C VAL A 34 6.78 4.79 -1.20
N ASP A 35 5.76 5.29 -1.89
CA ASP A 35 4.37 4.93 -1.58
C ASP A 35 3.85 3.90 -2.60
N THR A 36 3.09 2.92 -2.13
CA THR A 36 2.36 1.95 -2.98
C THR A 36 1.17 2.58 -3.68
N HIS A 37 0.56 3.60 -3.06
CA HIS A 37 -0.58 4.33 -3.56
C HIS A 37 -0.79 5.66 -2.80
N VAL A 38 -1.77 6.46 -3.23
CA VAL A 38 -2.20 7.63 -2.47
C VAL A 38 -3.08 7.17 -1.31
N HIS A 39 -2.49 7.11 -0.11
CA HIS A 39 -3.15 6.65 1.12
C HIS A 39 -4.37 7.50 1.50
N ALA A 40 -5.35 6.86 2.13
CA ALA A 40 -6.65 7.45 2.47
C ALA A 40 -6.97 7.43 3.97
N ASP A 41 -6.09 6.85 4.77
CA ASP A 41 -6.25 6.51 6.18
C ASP A 41 -5.15 7.15 7.06
N HIS A 42 -3.98 7.41 6.48
CA HIS A 42 -2.88 8.10 7.15
C HIS A 42 -2.18 9.12 6.23
N ILE A 43 -1.44 10.05 6.82
CA ILE A 43 -0.61 11.00 6.08
C ILE A 43 0.76 10.38 5.83
N SER A 44 1.12 10.26 4.55
CA SER A 44 2.42 9.73 4.15
C SER A 44 3.55 10.64 4.63
N GLY A 45 4.59 10.01 5.18
CA GLY A 45 5.86 10.61 5.55
C GLY A 45 6.77 10.86 4.36
N ILE A 46 6.38 10.46 3.14
CA ILE A 46 7.22 10.54 1.93
C ILE A 46 7.78 11.96 1.71
N ARG A 47 6.92 12.99 1.86
CA ARG A 47 7.30 14.40 1.72
C ARG A 47 8.19 14.89 2.86
N ALA A 48 7.95 14.41 4.08
CA ALA A 48 8.73 14.78 5.24
C ALA A 48 10.13 14.17 5.17
N LEU A 49 10.27 12.91 4.74
CA LEU A 49 11.57 12.28 4.51
C LEU A 49 12.36 12.96 3.37
N ALA A 50 11.68 13.34 2.29
CA ALA A 50 12.28 14.15 1.23
C ALA A 50 12.74 15.54 1.71
N GLU A 51 12.14 16.06 2.79
CA GLU A 51 12.54 17.33 3.41
C GLU A 51 13.66 17.18 4.44
N GLU A 52 13.60 16.16 5.29
CA GLU A 52 14.48 15.96 6.44
C GLU A 52 15.83 15.37 6.07
N VAL A 53 15.87 14.45 5.09
CA VAL A 53 17.07 13.68 4.74
C VAL A 53 17.38 13.65 3.24
N ASP A 54 16.69 14.48 2.45
CA ASP A 54 16.83 14.54 0.99
C ASP A 54 16.62 13.16 0.31
N ALA A 55 15.76 12.30 0.89
CA ALA A 55 15.36 11.05 0.26
C ALA A 55 14.54 11.33 -1.02
N THR A 56 14.76 10.56 -2.08
CA THR A 56 13.93 10.62 -3.28
C THR A 56 12.54 10.06 -2.97
N ALA A 57 11.53 10.91 -3.10
CA ALA A 57 10.12 10.50 -3.06
C ALA A 57 9.77 9.77 -4.37
N VAL A 58 9.30 8.54 -4.29
CA VAL A 58 8.87 7.72 -5.44
C VAL A 58 7.38 7.41 -5.30
N LEU A 59 6.60 7.78 -6.31
CA LEU A 59 5.15 7.59 -6.36
C LEU A 59 4.77 6.73 -7.58
N PRO A 60 3.64 6.02 -7.57
CA PRO A 60 3.12 5.40 -8.79
C PRO A 60 2.84 6.44 -9.87
N GLU A 61 3.15 6.15 -11.14
CA GLU A 61 3.00 7.11 -12.26
C GLU A 61 1.58 7.70 -12.41
N THR A 62 0.57 6.95 -11.97
CA THR A 62 -0.83 7.37 -12.00
C THR A 62 -1.14 8.59 -11.14
N VAL A 63 -0.24 8.96 -10.22
CA VAL A 63 -0.40 10.13 -9.34
C VAL A 63 -0.50 11.45 -10.11
N ASP A 64 0.09 11.51 -11.32
CA ASP A 64 -0.02 12.68 -12.19
C ASP A 64 -1.47 12.92 -12.64
N ALA A 65 -2.20 11.85 -12.97
CA ALA A 65 -3.63 11.94 -13.32
C ALA A 65 -4.49 12.29 -12.11
N ARG A 66 -4.02 11.99 -10.90
CA ARG A 66 -4.66 12.35 -9.61
C ARG A 66 -4.41 13.79 -9.18
N GLY A 67 -3.53 14.52 -9.87
CA GLY A 67 -3.25 15.92 -9.60
C GLY A 67 -2.38 16.14 -8.37
N VAL A 68 -1.31 15.34 -8.25
CA VAL A 68 -0.25 15.61 -7.27
C VAL A 68 0.30 17.04 -7.45
N ASP A 69 0.51 17.73 -6.33
CA ASP A 69 0.96 19.12 -6.26
C ASP A 69 2.06 19.23 -5.18
N TYR A 70 3.17 18.53 -5.41
CA TYR A 70 4.31 18.56 -4.50
C TYR A 70 5.13 19.83 -4.76
N ASN A 71 5.53 20.47 -3.66
CA ASN A 71 6.40 21.65 -3.68
C ASN A 71 7.90 21.31 -3.79
N ARG A 72 8.23 20.02 -3.95
CA ARG A 72 9.58 19.46 -4.13
C ARG A 72 9.55 18.42 -5.25
N GLU A 73 10.73 18.08 -5.76
CA GLU A 73 10.89 17.04 -6.77
C GLU A 73 10.48 15.67 -6.19
N TYR A 74 9.82 14.88 -7.02
CA TYR A 74 9.48 13.49 -6.81
C TYR A 74 9.72 12.74 -8.12
N GLU A 75 9.91 11.44 -8.03
CA GLU A 75 9.98 10.53 -9.16
C GLU A 75 8.69 9.70 -9.24
N THR A 76 8.34 9.31 -10.46
CA THR A 76 7.24 8.38 -10.72
C THR A 76 7.79 7.05 -11.19
N ILE A 77 7.14 5.96 -10.80
CA ILE A 77 7.48 4.61 -11.27
C ILE A 77 6.28 3.96 -11.96
N ALA A 78 6.54 3.38 -13.13
CA ALA A 78 5.55 2.71 -13.98
C ALA A 78 5.57 1.18 -13.82
N ASP A 79 4.54 0.52 -14.37
CA ASP A 79 4.49 -0.94 -14.42
C ASP A 79 5.72 -1.55 -15.11
N GLY A 80 6.34 -2.53 -14.46
CA GLY A 80 7.52 -3.23 -14.97
C GLY A 80 8.84 -2.45 -14.87
N GLU A 81 8.84 -1.24 -14.32
CA GLU A 81 10.08 -0.52 -14.01
C GLU A 81 10.74 -1.07 -12.75
N THR A 82 12.05 -0.86 -12.64
CA THR A 82 12.85 -1.28 -11.49
C THR A 82 13.48 -0.06 -10.83
N LEU A 83 13.22 0.11 -9.53
CA LEU A 83 13.95 1.01 -8.66
C LEU A 83 15.17 0.29 -8.08
N HIS A 84 16.34 0.90 -8.14
CA HIS A 84 17.58 0.32 -7.64
C HIS A 84 17.98 0.95 -6.30
N ILE A 85 18.12 0.12 -5.26
CA ILE A 85 18.56 0.54 -3.91
C ILE A 85 19.88 -0.18 -3.60
N GLY A 86 21.01 0.48 -3.86
CA GLY A 86 22.30 -0.21 -3.98
C GLY A 86 22.20 -1.35 -4.99
N ASP A 87 22.61 -2.56 -4.59
CA ASP A 87 22.48 -3.78 -5.40
C ASP A 87 21.10 -4.46 -5.37
N ILE A 88 20.09 -3.89 -4.69
CA ILE A 88 18.72 -4.45 -4.65
C ILE A 88 17.87 -3.89 -5.78
N ASP A 89 17.27 -4.79 -6.56
CA ASP A 89 16.23 -4.49 -7.53
C ASP A 89 14.85 -4.54 -6.87
N VAL A 90 14.10 -3.44 -6.99
CA VAL A 90 12.70 -3.32 -6.55
C VAL A 90 11.84 -3.18 -7.79
N GLU A 91 11.15 -4.24 -8.19
CA GLU A 91 10.28 -4.25 -9.37
C GLU A 91 8.90 -3.70 -9.03
N ALA A 92 8.41 -2.73 -9.80
CA ALA A 92 7.05 -2.21 -9.68
C ALA A 92 6.08 -3.03 -10.54
N ILE A 93 4.93 -3.37 -9.96
CA ILE A 93 3.87 -4.14 -10.60
C ILE A 93 2.56 -3.40 -10.37
N HIS A 94 1.95 -2.90 -11.43
CA HIS A 94 0.70 -2.16 -11.32
C HIS A 94 -0.45 -3.10 -10.98
N THR A 95 -1.05 -2.90 -9.80
CA THR A 95 -2.08 -3.76 -9.20
C THR A 95 -3.32 -2.96 -8.79
N PRO A 96 -3.96 -2.23 -9.72
CA PRO A 96 -5.09 -1.36 -9.42
C PRO A 96 -6.29 -2.14 -8.86
N GLY A 97 -7.15 -1.45 -8.14
CA GLY A 97 -8.37 -2.04 -7.57
C GLY A 97 -8.78 -1.34 -6.29
N HIS A 98 -7.86 -1.27 -5.32
CA HIS A 98 -8.04 -0.43 -4.12
C HIS A 98 -8.09 1.06 -4.50
N THR A 99 -7.09 1.47 -5.28
CA THR A 99 -7.01 2.76 -5.96
C THR A 99 -6.63 2.51 -7.42
N THR A 100 -6.79 3.52 -8.27
CA THR A 100 -6.30 3.45 -9.65
C THR A 100 -4.79 3.43 -9.74
N GLY A 101 -4.08 3.73 -8.64
CA GLY A 101 -2.62 3.83 -8.59
C GLY A 101 -1.91 2.76 -7.78
N MET A 102 -2.65 1.80 -7.21
CA MET A 102 -2.09 0.73 -6.40
C MET A 102 -0.98 0.00 -7.16
N THR A 103 0.17 -0.14 -6.49
CA THR A 103 1.39 -0.71 -7.05
C THR A 103 2.00 -1.66 -6.02
N THR A 104 2.17 -2.91 -6.42
CA THR A 104 2.92 -3.91 -5.66
C THR A 104 4.40 -3.76 -5.98
N TYR A 105 5.24 -3.70 -4.94
CA TYR A 105 6.69 -3.72 -5.11
C TYR A 105 7.26 -5.09 -4.79
N ARG A 106 8.04 -5.65 -5.70
CA ARG A 106 8.68 -6.95 -5.51
C ARG A 106 10.16 -6.80 -5.18
N ILE A 107 10.59 -7.48 -4.13
CA ILE A 107 12.01 -7.62 -3.76
C ILE A 107 12.32 -9.10 -3.59
N GLY A 108 13.04 -9.69 -4.56
CA GLY A 108 13.30 -11.12 -4.58
C GLY A 108 12.01 -11.94 -4.61
N ASN A 109 11.68 -12.60 -3.50
CA ASN A 109 10.47 -13.42 -3.33
C ASN A 109 9.39 -12.75 -2.46
N VAL A 110 9.59 -11.51 -2.03
CA VAL A 110 8.62 -10.76 -1.22
C VAL A 110 7.86 -9.77 -2.10
N LEU A 111 6.54 -9.73 -1.94
CA LEU A 111 5.63 -8.79 -2.59
C LEU A 111 5.06 -7.85 -1.54
N PHE A 112 5.51 -6.60 -1.56
CA PHE A 112 4.92 -5.50 -0.80
C PHE A 112 3.64 -5.06 -1.53
N THR A 113 2.49 -5.56 -1.06
CA THR A 113 1.21 -5.50 -1.79
C THR A 113 0.36 -4.28 -1.44
N GLY A 114 0.88 -3.38 -0.60
CA GLY A 114 0.15 -2.20 -0.15
C GLY A 114 -1.19 -2.60 0.45
N ASP A 115 -2.24 -1.92 -0.01
CA ASP A 115 -3.63 -2.21 0.35
C ASP A 115 -4.36 -3.01 -0.73
N GLY A 116 -3.65 -3.81 -1.53
CA GLY A 116 -4.27 -4.69 -2.54
C GLY A 116 -4.69 -6.06 -1.99
N LEU A 117 -3.77 -6.74 -1.31
CA LEU A 117 -3.95 -8.10 -0.76
C LEU A 117 -3.41 -8.14 0.67
N PHE A 118 -4.25 -8.55 1.62
CA PHE A 118 -3.87 -8.72 3.04
C PHE A 118 -3.68 -10.19 3.38
N THR A 119 -3.24 -10.50 4.61
CA THR A 119 -3.07 -11.90 5.05
C THR A 119 -4.40 -12.55 5.42
N GLU A 120 -5.43 -11.75 5.67
CA GLU A 120 -6.75 -12.16 6.13
C GLU A 120 -7.89 -11.63 5.25
N SER A 121 -7.62 -10.76 4.29
CA SER A 121 -8.66 -10.13 3.45
C SER A 121 -8.09 -9.57 2.13
N VAL A 122 -8.94 -8.93 1.35
CA VAL A 122 -8.55 -8.12 0.17
C VAL A 122 -9.01 -6.67 0.34
N ALA A 123 -8.52 -5.79 -0.53
CA ALA A 123 -8.86 -4.38 -0.55
C ALA A 123 -10.36 -4.09 -0.68
N ARG A 124 -10.80 -3.01 -0.04
CA ARG A 124 -12.04 -2.32 -0.45
C ARG A 124 -11.81 -1.46 -1.71
N PRO A 125 -12.73 -1.45 -2.69
CA PRO A 125 -12.56 -0.71 -3.95
C PRO A 125 -13.36 0.62 -4.04
N ASP A 126 -13.92 1.13 -2.94
CA ASP A 126 -14.88 2.25 -2.94
C ASP A 126 -14.33 3.60 -2.43
N LEU A 127 -13.07 3.65 -1.95
CA LEU A 127 -12.52 4.88 -1.34
C LEU A 127 -12.24 5.99 -2.35
N GLU A 128 -11.80 5.63 -3.56
CA GLU A 128 -11.46 6.60 -4.60
C GLU A 128 -12.69 7.12 -5.35
N ASP A 129 -13.58 6.21 -5.75
CA ASP A 129 -14.86 6.54 -6.38
C ASP A 129 -15.93 5.51 -5.98
N PRO A 130 -16.83 5.86 -5.04
CA PRO A 130 -17.92 4.97 -4.60
C PRO A 130 -18.89 4.59 -5.73
N GLU A 131 -19.07 5.44 -6.74
CA GLU A 131 -19.97 5.14 -7.86
C GLU A 131 -19.37 4.10 -8.81
N ALA A 132 -18.04 4.00 -8.84
CA ALA A 132 -17.28 3.03 -9.63
C ALA A 132 -16.88 1.77 -8.85
N ALA A 133 -17.32 1.59 -7.60
CA ALA A 133 -16.87 0.50 -6.72
C ALA A 133 -16.97 -0.91 -7.35
N ARG A 134 -18.01 -1.19 -8.14
CA ARG A 134 -18.13 -2.48 -8.86
C ARG A 134 -17.09 -2.65 -9.98
N ASP A 135 -16.75 -1.58 -10.67
CA ASP A 135 -15.75 -1.61 -11.72
C ASP A 135 -14.35 -1.72 -11.11
N ALA A 136 -14.09 -1.00 -10.01
CA ALA A 136 -12.87 -1.13 -9.23
C ALA A 136 -12.73 -2.53 -8.59
N ALA A 137 -13.82 -3.16 -8.13
CA ALA A 137 -13.81 -4.56 -7.68
C ALA A 137 -13.43 -5.54 -8.80
N ARG A 138 -13.88 -5.29 -10.03
CA ARG A 138 -13.46 -6.09 -11.20
C ARG A 138 -11.97 -5.92 -11.47
N THR A 139 -11.47 -4.69 -11.43
CA THR A 139 -10.05 -4.41 -11.61
C THR A 139 -9.21 -5.04 -10.49
N LEU A 140 -9.67 -5.01 -9.24
CA LEU A 140 -9.04 -5.71 -8.12
C LEU A 140 -8.95 -7.21 -8.39
N TYR A 141 -10.04 -7.84 -8.84
CA TYR A 141 -10.05 -9.26 -9.21
C TYR A 141 -8.98 -9.57 -10.26
N GLU A 142 -8.94 -8.80 -11.35
CA GLU A 142 -7.97 -8.97 -12.43
C GLU A 142 -6.53 -8.84 -11.91
N SER A 143 -6.25 -7.86 -11.05
CA SER A 143 -4.94 -7.67 -10.41
C SER A 143 -4.55 -8.86 -9.52
N LEU A 144 -5.46 -9.35 -8.69
CA LEU A 144 -5.21 -10.49 -7.80
C LEU A 144 -4.95 -11.78 -8.61
N GLN A 145 -5.77 -12.06 -9.62
CA GLN A 145 -5.55 -13.23 -10.49
C GLN A 145 -4.22 -13.11 -11.25
N ALA A 146 -3.86 -11.93 -11.73
CA ALA A 146 -2.56 -11.72 -12.38
C ALA A 146 -1.37 -11.97 -11.44
N LEU A 147 -1.46 -11.61 -10.16
CA LEU A 147 -0.45 -11.95 -9.17
C LEU A 147 -0.37 -13.46 -8.93
N ILE A 148 -1.51 -14.12 -8.75
CA ILE A 148 -1.60 -15.59 -8.55
C ILE A 148 -1.03 -16.35 -9.75
N GLU A 149 -1.30 -15.90 -10.97
CA GLU A 149 -0.77 -16.55 -12.19
C GLU A 149 0.74 -16.29 -12.38
N ARG A 150 1.25 -15.16 -11.88
CA ARG A 150 2.62 -14.70 -12.12
C ARG A 150 3.63 -15.29 -11.15
N PHE A 151 3.23 -15.57 -9.91
CA PHE A 151 4.13 -15.96 -8.83
C PHE A 151 3.86 -17.38 -8.35
N ASP A 152 4.92 -18.03 -7.89
CA ASP A 152 4.83 -19.37 -7.29
C ASP A 152 4.20 -19.30 -5.89
N ASP A 153 3.69 -20.43 -5.40
CA ASP A 153 2.99 -20.54 -4.11
C ASP A 153 3.82 -20.07 -2.92
N ASP A 154 5.17 -20.10 -3.01
CA ASP A 154 6.08 -19.69 -1.96
C ASP A 154 6.41 -18.18 -1.96
N ALA A 155 5.83 -17.39 -2.86
CA ALA A 155 5.95 -15.93 -2.83
C ALA A 155 5.35 -15.36 -1.53
N VAL A 156 6.10 -14.51 -0.84
CA VAL A 156 5.71 -13.95 0.46
C VAL A 156 4.94 -12.66 0.26
N ILE A 157 3.69 -12.61 0.72
CA ILE A 157 2.85 -11.42 0.71
C ILE A 157 3.10 -10.59 1.97
N ALA A 158 3.43 -9.31 1.78
CA ALA A 158 3.63 -8.31 2.83
C ALA A 158 2.71 -7.10 2.58
N PRO A 159 1.55 -7.02 3.23
CA PRO A 159 0.64 -5.88 3.11
C PRO A 159 1.14 -4.62 3.85
N ALA A 160 0.52 -3.47 3.56
CA ALA A 160 0.71 -2.23 4.31
C ALA A 160 -0.17 -2.15 5.58
N HIS A 161 -1.31 -2.83 5.58
CA HIS A 161 -2.26 -2.85 6.70
C HIS A 161 -2.63 -4.28 7.13
N TYR A 162 -3.19 -4.36 8.33
CA TYR A 162 -3.85 -5.56 8.86
C TYR A 162 -5.01 -5.13 9.76
N SER A 163 -6.02 -5.97 9.87
CA SER A 163 -7.16 -5.80 10.77
C SER A 163 -6.95 -6.54 12.10
N ASP A 164 -7.84 -6.30 13.08
CA ASP A 164 -7.85 -7.04 14.36
C ASP A 164 -8.09 -8.56 14.18
N ALA A 165 -8.56 -8.98 13.01
CA ALA A 165 -8.75 -10.39 12.68
C ALA A 165 -7.45 -11.06 12.19
N ALA A 166 -6.44 -10.28 11.81
CA ALA A 166 -5.15 -10.79 11.39
C ALA A 166 -4.38 -11.40 12.57
N THR A 167 -3.71 -12.51 12.33
CA THR A 167 -2.81 -13.14 13.31
C THR A 167 -1.36 -12.97 12.86
N PRO A 168 -0.47 -12.38 13.67
CA PRO A 168 0.94 -12.27 13.32
C PRO A 168 1.64 -13.64 13.40
N ASN A 169 2.73 -13.77 12.65
CA ASN A 169 3.66 -14.87 12.75
C ASN A 169 4.44 -14.84 14.07
N ASP A 170 5.18 -15.93 14.37
CA ASP A 170 6.02 -16.04 15.58
C ASP A 170 7.12 -14.97 15.67
N ASP A 171 7.46 -14.31 14.56
CA ASP A 171 8.43 -13.22 14.47
C ASP A 171 7.78 -11.82 14.43
N ASP A 172 6.51 -11.73 14.84
CA ASP A 172 5.68 -10.52 14.87
C ASP A 172 5.37 -9.92 13.48
N THR A 173 5.71 -10.61 12.39
CA THR A 173 5.36 -10.16 11.03
C THR A 173 3.93 -10.52 10.65
N TYR A 174 3.28 -9.66 9.87
CA TYR A 174 2.03 -9.98 9.19
C TYR A 174 2.32 -10.32 7.73
N THR A 175 2.81 -11.53 7.50
CA THR A 175 3.12 -12.03 6.15
C THR A 175 2.60 -13.44 5.95
N ALA A 176 2.34 -13.83 4.71
CA ALA A 176 1.90 -15.18 4.37
C ALA A 176 2.39 -15.60 2.98
N ASP A 177 2.60 -16.90 2.79
CA ASP A 177 2.88 -17.47 1.48
C ASP A 177 1.62 -17.35 0.60
N LEU A 178 1.78 -16.94 -0.66
CA LEU A 178 0.69 -16.75 -1.62
C LEU A 178 -0.18 -18.00 -1.76
N GLY A 179 0.42 -19.19 -1.83
CA GLY A 179 -0.31 -20.46 -1.89
C GLY A 179 -1.17 -20.72 -0.65
N THR A 180 -0.70 -20.32 0.54
CA THR A 180 -1.49 -20.41 1.77
C THR A 180 -2.71 -19.51 1.71
N LEU A 181 -2.55 -18.28 1.20
CA LEU A 181 -3.69 -17.37 1.01
C LEU A 181 -4.69 -17.93 -0.01
N VAL A 182 -4.22 -18.46 -1.14
CA VAL A 182 -5.09 -19.10 -2.15
C VAL A 182 -5.87 -20.28 -1.56
N ASP A 183 -5.25 -21.08 -0.70
CA ASP A 183 -5.89 -22.25 -0.08
C ASP A 183 -6.89 -21.88 1.03
N THR A 184 -6.70 -20.73 1.69
CA THR A 184 -7.45 -20.37 2.91
C THR A 184 -8.45 -19.23 2.70
N MET A 185 -8.23 -18.36 1.71
CA MET A 185 -9.06 -17.19 1.43
C MET A 185 -9.95 -17.44 0.20
N ASP A 186 -11.21 -17.80 0.45
CA ASP A 186 -12.16 -18.17 -0.60
C ASP A 186 -12.27 -17.09 -1.70
N ALA A 187 -12.15 -15.80 -1.32
CA ALA A 187 -12.19 -14.67 -2.24
C ALA A 187 -11.18 -14.79 -3.41
N LEU A 188 -10.02 -15.41 -3.20
CA LEU A 188 -8.98 -15.55 -4.23
C LEU A 188 -9.29 -16.63 -5.28
N THR A 189 -10.26 -17.51 -5.00
CA THR A 189 -10.65 -18.62 -5.89
C THR A 189 -12.08 -18.50 -6.43
N MET A 190 -12.81 -17.45 -6.02
CA MET A 190 -14.14 -17.13 -6.56
C MET A 190 -14.08 -16.83 -8.07
N ASP A 191 -15.18 -17.10 -8.78
CA ASP A 191 -15.35 -16.51 -10.10
C ASP A 191 -15.58 -14.99 -9.98
N GLN A 192 -15.21 -14.25 -11.02
CA GLN A 192 -15.21 -12.78 -11.01
C GLN A 192 -16.53 -12.15 -10.54
N GLU A 193 -17.69 -12.65 -10.99
CA GLU A 193 -18.97 -12.03 -10.62
C GLU A 193 -19.30 -12.31 -9.15
N THR A 194 -19.03 -13.53 -8.67
CA THR A 194 -19.17 -13.86 -7.25
C THR A 194 -18.23 -13.01 -6.38
N PHE A 195 -16.98 -12.81 -6.80
CA PHE A 195 -16.03 -11.93 -6.11
C PHE A 195 -16.56 -10.49 -6.02
N ILE A 196 -16.96 -9.91 -7.14
CA ILE A 196 -17.47 -8.53 -7.18
C ILE A 196 -18.66 -8.39 -6.24
N ASP A 197 -19.63 -9.31 -6.29
CA ASP A 197 -20.81 -9.27 -5.44
C ASP A 197 -20.47 -9.41 -3.96
N TYR A 198 -19.52 -10.29 -3.62
CA TYR A 198 -19.05 -10.51 -2.26
C TYR A 198 -18.40 -9.23 -1.69
N ILE A 199 -17.44 -8.66 -2.41
CA ILE A 199 -16.69 -7.47 -1.96
C ILE A 199 -17.60 -6.26 -1.78
N VAL A 200 -18.47 -5.95 -2.73
CA VAL A 200 -19.28 -4.72 -2.65
C VAL A 200 -20.45 -4.80 -1.67
N THR A 201 -20.79 -6.00 -1.19
CA THR A 201 -21.91 -6.19 -0.25
C THR A 201 -21.48 -6.01 1.21
N ASP A 202 -20.22 -6.32 1.53
CA ASP A 202 -19.73 -6.41 2.92
C ASP A 202 -18.85 -5.23 3.36
N MET A 203 -18.73 -4.19 2.51
CA MET A 203 -17.81 -3.09 2.77
C MET A 203 -18.14 -2.32 4.07
N PRO A 204 -17.14 -2.04 4.92
CA PRO A 204 -17.32 -1.22 6.11
C PRO A 204 -17.60 0.25 5.74
N PRO A 205 -18.14 1.05 6.67
CA PRO A 205 -18.27 2.48 6.47
C PRO A 205 -16.95 3.13 6.04
N ARG A 206 -17.01 4.14 5.17
CA ARG A 206 -15.82 4.90 4.75
C ARG A 206 -15.25 5.71 5.93
N PRO A 207 -13.92 5.82 6.06
CA PRO A 207 -13.30 6.68 7.08
C PRO A 207 -13.79 8.13 6.94
N ALA A 208 -14.08 8.81 8.04
CA ALA A 208 -14.67 10.16 7.98
C ALA A 208 -13.75 11.22 7.34
N ASN A 209 -12.43 11.01 7.41
CA ASN A 209 -11.43 11.99 6.99
C ASN A 209 -10.73 11.66 5.66
N HIS A 210 -11.09 10.57 4.99
CA HIS A 210 -10.34 10.04 3.83
C HIS A 210 -10.09 11.07 2.73
N GLU A 211 -11.10 11.86 2.34
CA GLU A 211 -10.95 12.89 1.29
C GLU A 211 -9.88 13.95 1.66
N LYS A 212 -9.77 14.32 2.94
CA LYS A 212 -8.77 15.30 3.41
C LYS A 212 -7.37 14.69 3.49
N ILE A 213 -7.29 13.42 3.88
CA ILE A 213 -6.03 12.66 3.91
C ILE A 213 -5.50 12.52 2.49
N ILE A 214 -6.34 12.07 1.55
CA ILE A 214 -6.00 11.99 0.11
C ILE A 214 -5.51 13.36 -0.40
N ALA A 215 -6.23 14.44 -0.13
CA ALA A 215 -5.82 15.77 -0.58
C ALA A 215 -4.48 16.23 0.05
N THR A 216 -4.20 15.82 1.28
CA THR A 216 -2.90 16.07 1.94
C THR A 216 -1.78 15.27 1.31
N ASN A 217 -2.00 13.98 1.04
CA ASN A 217 -1.05 13.07 0.40
C ASN A 217 -0.79 13.43 -1.07
N LEU A 218 -1.74 14.09 -1.73
CA LEU A 218 -1.56 14.70 -3.06
C LEU A 218 -0.84 16.06 -3.00
N GLY A 219 -0.51 16.59 -1.83
CA GLY A 219 0.15 17.90 -1.70
C GLY A 219 -0.78 19.11 -1.84
N GLN A 220 -2.06 18.89 -2.11
CA GLN A 220 -3.07 19.93 -2.29
C GLN A 220 -3.45 20.62 -0.97
N GLN A 221 -3.10 19.99 0.15
CA GLN A 221 -3.24 20.54 1.50
C GLN A 221 -1.94 20.34 2.28
N ALA A 222 -1.71 21.24 3.24
CA ALA A 222 -0.58 21.18 4.17
C ALA A 222 -1.08 21.50 5.58
N PRO A 223 -1.73 20.52 6.26
CA PRO A 223 -2.15 20.69 7.65
C PRO A 223 -0.93 20.89 8.56
N ASP A 224 -1.13 21.61 9.67
CA ASP A 224 -0.14 21.63 10.76
C ASP A 224 -0.17 20.29 11.53
N ASP A 225 0.78 20.11 12.46
CA ASP A 225 0.93 18.84 13.18
C ASP A 225 -0.30 18.45 14.00
N GLU A 226 -1.00 19.42 14.59
CA GLU A 226 -2.22 19.18 15.35
C GLU A 226 -3.34 18.70 14.42
N THR A 227 -3.55 19.39 13.30
CA THR A 227 -4.55 19.00 12.30
C THR A 227 -4.22 17.66 11.67
N ALA A 228 -2.96 17.40 11.35
CA ALA A 228 -2.49 16.14 10.79
C ALA A 228 -2.81 14.97 11.73
N PHE A 229 -2.48 15.12 13.01
CA PHE A 229 -2.81 14.13 14.03
C PHE A 229 -4.33 13.90 14.15
N GLU A 230 -5.14 14.97 14.15
CA GLU A 230 -6.60 14.85 14.19
C GLU A 230 -7.20 14.11 12.98
N LEU A 231 -6.61 14.26 11.80
CA LEU A 231 -7.05 13.56 10.60
C LEU A 231 -6.88 12.04 10.73
N GLU A 232 -5.79 11.62 11.38
CA GLU A 232 -5.38 10.21 11.56
C GLU A 232 -6.06 9.53 12.77
N LEU A 233 -6.79 10.25 13.63
CA LEU A 233 -7.54 9.69 14.76
C LEU A 233 -8.81 8.90 14.35
N GLY A 234 -9.09 8.76 13.06
CA GLY A 234 -10.24 8.04 12.52
C GLY A 234 -10.02 6.51 12.46
N PRO A 235 -11.07 5.71 12.16
CA PRO A 235 -10.89 4.30 11.85
C PRO A 235 -10.10 4.13 10.54
N ASN A 236 -8.90 3.56 10.62
CA ASN A 236 -8.05 3.23 9.48
C ASN A 236 -8.44 1.82 8.99
N ASN A 237 -9.43 1.73 8.10
CA ASN A 237 -9.90 0.45 7.58
C ASN A 237 -9.88 0.41 6.04
N CYS A 238 -8.87 -0.27 5.52
CA CYS A 238 -8.64 -0.53 4.09
C CYS A 238 -9.11 -1.93 3.66
N ALA A 239 -9.51 -2.80 4.59
CA ALA A 239 -10.03 -4.13 4.31
C ALA A 239 -11.49 -4.10 3.82
N ALA A 240 -11.85 -5.07 2.98
CA ALA A 240 -13.21 -5.22 2.46
C ALA A 240 -14.23 -5.75 3.49
N SER A 241 -13.78 -6.39 4.57
CA SER A 241 -14.63 -6.89 5.67
C SER A 241 -13.99 -6.62 7.03
N GLU A 242 -14.82 -6.58 8.08
CA GLU A 242 -14.37 -6.54 9.48
C GLU A 242 -13.96 -7.93 10.01
N ASP A 243 -14.46 -9.00 9.40
CA ASP A 243 -14.12 -10.39 9.72
C ASP A 243 -13.02 -10.91 8.78
N ALA A 244 -12.18 -11.84 9.26
CA ALA A 244 -11.22 -12.52 8.41
C ALA A 244 -11.95 -13.29 7.28
N MET A 245 -11.47 -13.14 6.05
CA MET A 245 -11.87 -13.91 4.87
C MET A 245 -11.14 -15.25 4.76
N THR A 246 -10.27 -15.57 5.74
CA THR A 246 -9.56 -16.84 5.83
C THR A 246 -10.32 -17.84 6.71
N ASN A 247 -10.32 -19.11 6.28
CA ASN A 247 -11.04 -20.23 6.92
C ASN A 247 -10.27 -20.91 8.05
#